data_AF-A0A8I3AAH4-F1
#
_entry.id   AF-A0A8I3AAH4-F1
#
_cell.length_a   1.000
_cell.length_b   1.000
_cell.length_c   1.000
_cell.angle_alpha   90.00
_cell.angle_beta   90.00
_cell.angle_gamma   90.00
#
_symmetry.space_group_name_H-M   'P 1'
#
loop_
_entity.id
_entity.type
_entity.pdbx_description
1 polymer ?
#
loop_
_entity_poly.entity_id
_entity_poly.type
_entity_poly.pdbx_seq_one_letter_code
_entity_poly.pdbx_strand_id
1 'polypeptide(L)'
;MDATYDFSFYNNSNGYSANTNVGPTVSENTHDALGVQTDAFGRVATPQTNLNPINQPSLAYSQANLNLISQPSVAQAYMQEAFVFKERCKVLDVQLLKVTTERDTLKMMFEKLSTSLQNSTTVPSSSSVTMTKNAKSYPKLRFWTQSAYNTWTNSAEAHSDTRYKFAFIEDEEGNAVTEGTLKAIRKTIRGCWAELVVKGMAPKSWGKANASAKDVVYSLAYKSFPFLQLAENDWKIDLLCSLDYPGWVRNNLDDKGNWVASRRVKQEDEAAAGDEPAVSVSKKRKAKLVKSEPSEKKFKGGDTPQRISPPISLSTPPEIPQEDGTPVSVSESC
;
A
#
# COMPACT_ATOMS: atom_id res chain seq x y z
N MET A 1 26.01 4.44 4.03
CA MET A 1 25.95 3.78 2.72
C MET A 1 24.48 3.50 2.46
N ASP A 2 23.79 4.45 1.85
CA ASP A 2 22.36 4.31 1.53
C ASP A 2 22.23 3.47 0.27
N ALA A 3 21.92 2.18 0.45
CA ALA A 3 21.58 1.30 -0.64
C ALA A 3 20.13 1.56 -1.04
N THR A 4 19.95 2.45 -2.02
CA THR A 4 18.69 2.60 -2.75
C THR A 4 18.42 1.28 -3.49
N TYR A 5 17.58 0.43 -2.89
CA TYR A 5 17.25 -0.89 -3.42
C TYR A 5 16.22 -0.74 -4.55
N ASP A 6 16.63 -1.03 -5.78
CA ASP A 6 15.77 -1.01 -6.96
C ASP A 6 14.88 -2.27 -7.02
N PHE A 7 13.58 -2.08 -6.91
CA PHE A 7 12.55 -3.13 -6.90
C PHE A 7 12.18 -3.63 -8.32
N SER A 8 12.95 -3.27 -9.35
CA SER A 8 12.62 -3.48 -10.76
C SER A 8 12.67 -4.95 -11.26
N PHE A 9 13.15 -5.91 -10.46
CA PHE A 9 13.36 -7.29 -10.93
C PHE A 9 12.14 -8.25 -10.90
N TYR A 10 10.97 -7.83 -10.42
CA TYR A 10 9.80 -8.72 -10.32
C TYR A 10 8.74 -8.58 -11.44
N ASN A 11 9.07 -7.96 -12.56
CA ASN A 11 8.19 -7.89 -13.74
C ASN A 11 8.77 -8.63 -14.96
N ASN A 12 8.54 -9.94 -15.02
CA ASN A 12 8.64 -10.76 -16.24
C ASN A 12 7.77 -12.03 -15.99
N SER A 13 6.84 -12.51 -16.82
CA SER A 13 6.40 -12.16 -18.16
C SER A 13 4.95 -12.69 -18.29
N ASN A 14 4.01 -11.86 -18.74
CA ASN A 14 2.85 -12.36 -19.49
C ASN A 14 2.49 -11.28 -20.51
N GLY A 15 3.00 -11.48 -21.74
CA GLY A 15 2.89 -10.52 -22.82
C GLY A 15 1.45 -10.33 -23.27
N TYR A 16 0.88 -9.18 -22.91
CA TYR A 16 -0.18 -8.55 -23.68
C TYR A 16 0.35 -7.19 -24.12
N SER A 17 0.69 -7.09 -25.41
CA SER A 17 1.07 -5.84 -26.05
C SER A 17 -0.20 -5.04 -26.30
N ALA A 18 -0.48 -4.04 -25.45
CA ALA A 18 -1.49 -3.04 -25.71
C ALA A 18 -0.78 -1.79 -26.25
N ASN A 19 -1.08 -1.50 -27.51
CA ASN A 19 -0.59 -0.37 -28.28
C ASN A 19 -1.29 0.91 -27.77
N THR A 20 -0.56 1.86 -27.19
CA THR A 20 -1.09 3.19 -26.85
C THR A 20 -0.24 4.27 -27.51
N ASN A 21 -0.88 4.97 -28.43
CA ASN A 21 -0.43 6.15 -29.14
C ASN A 21 -0.34 7.34 -28.16
N VAL A 22 0.84 7.96 -28.04
CA VAL A 22 1.10 9.08 -27.11
C VAL A 22 1.09 10.39 -27.89
N GLY A 23 0.13 11.27 -27.58
CA GLY A 23 0.11 12.68 -27.98
C GLY A 23 0.83 13.59 -26.97
N PRO A 24 1.09 14.86 -27.32
CA PRO A 24 2.22 15.61 -26.80
C PRO A 24 2.00 16.21 -25.41
N THR A 25 3.11 16.23 -24.69
CA THR A 25 3.41 16.80 -23.37
C THR A 25 3.14 18.31 -23.29
N VAL A 26 2.36 18.72 -22.29
CA VAL A 26 2.27 20.11 -21.81
C VAL A 26 3.18 20.25 -20.58
N SER A 27 4.02 21.27 -20.60
CA SER A 27 5.04 21.63 -19.62
C SER A 27 4.50 21.89 -18.21
N GLU A 28 5.15 21.28 -17.21
CA GLU A 28 4.94 21.52 -15.78
C GLU A 28 5.45 22.91 -15.35
N ASN A 29 4.60 23.63 -14.63
CA ASN A 29 4.96 24.82 -13.86
C ASN A 29 5.45 24.38 -12.46
N THR A 30 6.65 24.81 -12.11
CA THR A 30 7.26 24.72 -10.78
C THR A 30 6.47 25.57 -9.77
N HIS A 31 5.98 24.93 -8.70
CA HIS A 31 5.48 25.63 -7.51
C HIS A 31 6.57 25.65 -6.44
N ASP A 32 7.06 26.86 -6.14
CA ASP A 32 7.94 27.16 -5.02
C ASP A 32 7.24 26.87 -3.68
N ALA A 33 7.94 26.14 -2.83
CA ALA A 33 7.53 25.83 -1.46
C ALA A 33 7.83 27.01 -0.53
N LEU A 34 6.79 27.74 -0.13
CA LEU A 34 6.87 28.71 0.96
C LEU A 34 6.75 27.98 2.31
N GLY A 35 7.87 27.89 3.04
CA GLY A 35 7.91 27.36 4.39
C GLY A 35 7.22 28.29 5.40
N VAL A 36 6.24 27.76 6.11
CA VAL A 36 5.55 28.47 7.21
C VAL A 36 6.35 28.22 8.50
N GLN A 37 6.96 29.27 9.04
CA GLN A 37 7.61 29.24 10.36
C GLN A 37 6.55 29.46 11.45
N THR A 38 6.42 28.50 12.37
CA THR A 38 5.58 28.58 13.57
C THR A 38 6.43 28.83 14.81
N ASP A 39 5.93 29.61 15.77
CA ASP A 39 6.61 29.83 17.05
C ASP A 39 6.46 28.65 18.03
N ALA A 40 7.18 28.71 19.15
CA ALA A 40 7.23 27.65 20.18
C ALA A 40 5.89 27.39 20.90
N PHE A 41 4.84 28.17 20.59
CA PHE A 41 3.51 28.01 21.16
C PHE A 41 2.44 27.66 20.11
N GLY A 42 2.86 27.33 18.87
CA GLY A 42 1.96 26.91 17.80
C GLY A 42 1.00 27.99 17.32
N ARG A 43 1.29 29.28 17.59
CA ARG A 43 0.50 30.38 17.03
C ARG A 43 1.05 30.71 15.65
N VAL A 44 0.17 30.63 14.65
CA VAL A 44 0.47 31.12 13.30
C VAL A 44 0.59 32.64 13.41
N ALA A 45 1.82 33.16 13.28
CA ALA A 45 2.05 34.59 13.24
C ALA A 45 1.33 35.17 12.02
N THR A 46 0.23 35.90 12.26
CA THR A 46 -0.41 36.70 11.21
C THR A 46 0.63 37.69 10.71
N PRO A 47 1.02 37.67 9.42
CA PRO A 47 1.94 38.65 8.89
C PRO A 47 1.35 40.03 9.11
N GLN A 48 2.08 40.91 9.79
CA GLN A 48 1.75 42.33 9.81
C GLN A 48 1.88 42.83 8.37
N THR A 49 0.76 42.87 7.68
CA THR A 49 0.63 43.55 6.39
C THR A 49 0.89 45.02 6.63
N ASN A 50 2.11 45.43 6.29
CA ASN A 50 2.51 46.81 6.16
C ASN A 50 1.61 47.44 5.08
N LEU A 51 0.61 48.21 5.51
CA LEU A 51 -0.35 48.87 4.63
C LEU A 51 0.38 49.96 3.84
N ASN A 52 0.77 49.60 2.62
CA ASN A 52 1.22 50.54 1.60
C ASN A 52 0.06 51.53 1.30
N PRO A 53 0.27 52.86 1.36
CA PRO A 53 -0.76 53.85 1.02
C PRO A 53 -0.84 53.99 -0.50
N ILE A 54 -1.38 52.99 -1.19
CA ILE A 54 -1.65 53.04 -2.63
C ILE A 54 -3.17 52.99 -2.82
N ASN A 55 -3.67 54.01 -3.53
CA ASN A 55 -5.08 54.36 -3.79
C ASN A 55 -5.76 55.27 -2.76
N GLN A 56 -5.32 56.52 -2.70
CA GLN A 56 -6.28 57.60 -2.51
C GLN A 56 -7.13 57.72 -3.79
N PRO A 57 -8.47 57.56 -3.71
CA PRO A 57 -9.32 57.75 -4.89
C PRO A 57 -9.21 59.21 -5.37
N SER A 58 -8.92 59.37 -6.66
CA SER A 58 -8.92 60.67 -7.34
C SER A 58 -10.20 61.45 -7.02
N LEU A 59 -10.05 62.68 -6.51
CA LEU A 59 -11.15 63.61 -6.20
C LEU A 59 -12.13 63.81 -7.38
N ALA A 60 -11.69 63.57 -8.62
CA ALA A 60 -12.54 63.66 -9.81
C ALA A 60 -13.66 62.60 -9.86
N TYR A 61 -13.46 61.42 -9.28
CA TYR A 61 -14.52 60.39 -9.20
C TYR A 61 -15.61 60.74 -8.19
N SER A 62 -15.31 61.58 -7.19
CA SER A 62 -16.29 61.96 -6.15
C SER A 62 -17.34 62.95 -6.66
N GLN A 63 -16.97 63.87 -7.56
CA GLN A 63 -17.91 64.88 -8.08
C GLN A 63 -18.87 64.33 -9.15
N ALA A 64 -18.43 63.37 -9.97
CA ALA A 64 -19.30 62.75 -10.98
C ALA A 64 -20.41 61.88 -10.35
N ASN A 65 -20.16 61.24 -9.20
CA ASN A 65 -21.16 60.43 -8.50
C ASN A 65 -22.23 61.26 -7.78
N LEU A 66 -21.89 62.46 -7.29
CA LEU A 66 -22.86 63.33 -6.62
C LEU A 66 -23.96 63.83 -7.57
N ASN A 67 -23.65 64.07 -8.84
CA ASN A 67 -24.64 64.49 -9.84
C ASN A 67 -25.59 63.36 -10.27
N LEU A 68 -25.14 62.09 -10.22
CA LEU A 68 -25.96 60.93 -10.59
C LEU A 68 -27.00 60.58 -9.49
N ILE A 69 -26.69 60.89 -8.23
CA ILE A 69 -27.57 60.66 -7.07
C ILE A 69 -28.70 61.72 -6.98
N SER A 70 -28.60 62.83 -7.72
CA SER A 70 -29.63 63.89 -7.73
C SER A 70 -30.91 63.48 -8.48
N GLN A 71 -30.90 62.34 -9.19
CA GLN A 71 -32.12 61.76 -9.76
C GLN A 71 -32.88 60.94 -8.71
N PRO A 72 -34.15 61.27 -8.41
CA PRO A 72 -34.92 60.61 -7.34
C PRO A 72 -35.09 59.10 -7.56
N SER A 73 -35.10 58.65 -8.81
CA SER A 73 -35.19 57.23 -9.18
C SER A 73 -33.94 56.44 -8.78
N VAL A 74 -32.75 57.03 -8.94
CA VAL A 74 -31.47 56.41 -8.60
C VAL A 74 -31.31 56.31 -7.09
N ALA A 75 -31.63 57.38 -6.36
CA ALA A 75 -31.63 57.37 -4.89
C ALA A 75 -32.58 56.30 -4.31
N GLN A 76 -33.76 56.11 -4.90
CA GLN A 76 -34.71 55.07 -4.48
C GLN A 76 -34.16 53.66 -4.74
N ALA A 77 -33.55 53.41 -5.90
CA ALA A 77 -32.93 52.12 -6.21
C ALA A 77 -31.81 51.77 -5.20
N TYR A 78 -30.94 52.75 -4.89
CA TYR A 78 -29.90 52.56 -3.87
C TYR A 78 -30.46 52.25 -2.48
N MET A 79 -31.53 52.94 -2.05
CA MET A 79 -32.17 52.64 -0.77
C MET A 79 -32.77 51.23 -0.73
N GLN A 80 -33.36 50.76 -1.84
CA GLN A 80 -33.89 49.40 -1.93
C GLN A 80 -32.77 48.35 -1.90
N GLU A 81 -31.68 48.57 -2.63
CA GLU A 81 -30.50 47.69 -2.59
C GLU A 81 -29.87 47.66 -1.20
N ALA A 82 -29.71 48.82 -0.55
CA ALA A 82 -29.18 48.91 0.81
C ALA A 82 -30.07 48.16 1.81
N PHE A 83 -31.40 48.21 1.64
CA PHE A 83 -32.34 47.44 2.44
C PHE A 83 -32.20 45.93 2.22
N VAL A 84 -32.16 45.47 0.95
CA VAL A 84 -31.96 44.05 0.61
C VAL A 84 -30.63 43.54 1.14
N PHE A 85 -29.56 44.33 1.02
CA PHE A 85 -28.24 44.01 1.56
C PHE A 85 -28.28 43.86 3.08
N LYS A 86 -28.92 44.80 3.77
CA LYS A 86 -29.10 44.75 5.23
C LYS A 86 -29.85 43.49 5.67
N GLU A 87 -30.90 43.09 4.97
CA GLU A 87 -31.63 41.85 5.27
C GLU A 87 -30.76 40.60 5.03
N ARG A 88 -29.94 40.58 3.97
CA ARG A 88 -28.99 39.48 3.74
C ARG A 88 -27.94 39.36 4.85
N CYS A 89 -27.40 40.48 5.34
CA CYS A 89 -26.48 40.47 6.48
C CYS A 89 -27.12 39.85 7.73
N LYS A 90 -28.36 40.20 8.05
CA LYS A 90 -29.09 39.60 9.18
C LYS A 90 -29.25 38.08 9.03
N VAL A 91 -29.57 37.60 7.83
CA VAL A 91 -29.71 36.15 7.57
C VAL A 91 -28.37 35.44 7.78
N LEU A 92 -27.27 36.02 7.32
CA LEU A 92 -25.93 35.48 7.51
C LEU A 92 -25.54 35.43 8.99
N ASP A 93 -25.85 36.48 9.77
CA ASP A 93 -25.59 36.51 11.22
C ASP A 93 -26.31 35.37 11.95
N VAL A 94 -27.59 35.11 11.60
CA VAL A 94 -28.36 33.99 12.16
C VAL A 94 -27.76 32.64 11.78
N GLN A 95 -27.31 32.48 10.53
CA GLN A 95 -26.65 31.24 10.10
C GLN A 95 -25.32 31.02 10.80
N LEU A 96 -24.53 32.08 10.97
CA LEU A 96 -23.25 32.02 11.67
C LEU A 96 -23.45 31.62 13.14
N LEU A 97 -24.46 32.19 13.80
CA LEU A 97 -24.81 31.83 15.17
C LEU A 97 -25.22 30.36 15.30
N LYS A 98 -26.01 29.85 14.34
CA LYS A 98 -26.41 28.45 14.29
C LYS A 98 -25.19 27.52 14.16
N VAL A 99 -24.34 27.76 13.16
CA VAL A 99 -23.13 26.93 12.93
C VAL A 99 -22.17 26.98 14.12
N THR A 100 -22.03 28.15 14.76
CA THR A 100 -21.20 28.30 15.96
C THR A 100 -21.74 27.45 17.12
N THR A 101 -23.05 27.45 17.32
CA THR A 101 -23.71 26.64 18.35
C THR A 101 -23.55 25.14 18.10
N GLU A 102 -23.71 24.70 16.84
CA GLU A 102 -23.49 23.30 16.44
C GLU A 102 -22.03 22.86 16.68
N ARG A 103 -21.06 23.68 16.28
CA ARG A 103 -19.63 23.45 16.53
C ARG A 103 -19.33 23.31 18.02
N ASP A 104 -19.85 24.21 18.85
CA ASP A 104 -19.58 24.22 20.29
C ASP A 104 -20.21 23.02 20.98
N THR A 105 -21.39 22.60 20.52
CA THR A 105 -22.04 21.36 20.97
C THR A 105 -21.20 20.13 20.64
N LEU A 106 -20.70 20.01 19.40
CA LEU A 106 -19.82 18.91 19.01
C LEU A 106 -18.53 18.88 19.81
N LYS A 107 -17.93 20.05 20.06
CA LYS A 107 -16.74 20.18 20.89
C LYS A 107 -17.00 19.70 22.32
N MET A 108 -18.12 20.09 22.91
CA MET A 108 -18.52 19.64 24.25
C MET A 108 -18.75 18.12 24.31
N MET A 109 -19.38 17.51 23.29
CA MET A 109 -19.55 16.05 23.24
C MET A 109 -18.22 15.31 23.13
N PHE A 110 -17.29 15.83 22.32
CA PHE A 110 -15.95 15.26 22.17
C PHE A 110 -15.15 15.31 23.48
N GLU A 111 -15.16 16.46 24.17
CA GLU A 111 -14.50 16.58 25.48
C GLU A 111 -15.11 15.62 26.51
N LYS A 112 -16.44 15.46 26.52
CA LYS A 112 -17.11 14.49 27.40
C LYS A 112 -16.67 13.05 27.12
N LEU A 113 -16.54 12.67 25.84
CA LEU A 113 -16.03 11.35 25.45
C LEU A 113 -14.57 11.17 25.85
N SER A 114 -13.74 12.20 25.64
CA SER A 114 -12.33 12.21 26.02
C SER A 114 -12.14 12.01 27.53
N THR A 115 -12.88 12.78 28.35
CA THR A 115 -12.87 12.64 29.81
C THR A 115 -13.40 11.27 30.24
N SER A 116 -14.46 10.75 29.60
CA SER A 116 -14.98 9.41 29.91
C SER A 116 -13.94 8.32 29.61
N LEU A 117 -13.20 8.44 28.51
CA LEU A 117 -12.16 7.48 28.13
C LEU A 117 -11.00 7.51 29.13
N GLN A 118 -10.55 8.69 29.53
CA GLN A 118 -9.51 8.88 30.55
C GLN A 118 -9.93 8.31 31.91
N ASN A 119 -11.17 8.58 32.34
CA ASN A 119 -11.68 8.10 33.63
C ASN A 119 -11.88 6.56 33.64
N SER A 120 -12.28 5.97 32.50
CA SER A 120 -12.38 4.52 32.34
C SER A 120 -11.01 3.81 32.30
N THR A 121 -9.92 4.57 32.14
CA THR A 121 -8.54 4.06 32.17
C THR A 121 -7.96 4.12 33.59
N THR A 122 -8.80 3.95 34.61
CA THR A 122 -8.36 3.62 35.98
C THR A 122 -8.40 2.10 36.21
N VAL A 123 -8.06 1.34 35.18
CA VAL A 123 -7.57 -0.03 35.36
C VAL A 123 -6.11 0.10 35.80
N PRO A 124 -5.68 -0.50 36.92
CA PRO A 124 -4.28 -0.42 37.36
C PRO A 124 -3.41 -0.90 36.20
N SER A 125 -2.68 0.05 35.62
CA SER A 125 -1.65 -0.08 34.59
C SER A 125 -1.27 -1.54 34.33
N SER A 126 -2.12 -2.25 33.57
CA SER A 126 -1.71 -3.48 32.93
C SER A 126 -0.89 -2.97 31.79
N SER A 127 0.38 -2.72 32.10
CA SER A 127 1.45 -2.46 31.17
C SER A 127 1.11 -3.26 29.93
N SER A 128 0.75 -2.59 28.84
CA SER A 128 0.85 -3.21 27.53
C SER A 128 2.34 -3.51 27.44
N VAL A 129 2.72 -4.69 27.93
CA VAL A 129 4.04 -5.24 27.77
C VAL A 129 4.08 -5.42 26.27
N THR A 130 4.54 -4.39 25.56
CA THR A 130 5.36 -4.56 24.39
C THR A 130 6.45 -5.48 24.89
N MET A 131 6.18 -6.78 24.82
CA MET A 131 7.14 -7.85 25.01
C MET A 131 8.21 -7.46 24.03
N THR A 132 9.28 -6.83 24.53
CA THR A 132 10.43 -6.43 23.72
C THR A 132 10.99 -7.74 23.22
N LYS A 133 10.52 -8.17 22.05
CA LYS A 133 10.79 -9.52 21.56
C LYS A 133 12.28 -9.55 21.27
N ASN A 134 12.99 -10.34 22.05
CA ASN A 134 14.41 -10.48 21.90
C ASN A 134 14.69 -11.71 21.04
N ALA A 135 15.49 -11.55 19.99
CA ALA A 135 15.94 -12.66 19.16
C ALA A 135 16.54 -13.81 20.00
N LYS A 136 17.19 -13.48 21.12
CA LYS A 136 17.79 -14.47 22.05
C LYS A 136 16.77 -15.42 22.67
N SER A 137 15.50 -15.02 22.78
CA SER A 137 14.43 -15.87 23.31
C SER A 137 13.94 -16.90 22.30
N TYR A 138 14.29 -16.76 21.02
CA TYR A 138 13.85 -17.62 19.93
C TYR A 138 15.05 -18.10 19.10
N PRO A 139 15.99 -18.86 19.69
CA PRO A 139 17.24 -19.26 19.03
C PRO A 139 17.04 -20.16 17.81
N LYS A 140 15.84 -20.74 17.65
CA LYS A 140 15.50 -21.62 16.53
C LYS A 140 15.03 -20.86 15.28
N LEU A 141 14.60 -19.61 15.40
CA LEU A 141 14.18 -18.81 14.26
C LEU A 141 15.39 -18.49 13.39
N ARG A 142 15.38 -18.94 12.13
CA ARG A 142 16.48 -18.69 11.18
C ARG A 142 16.41 -17.26 10.66
N PHE A 143 15.19 -16.76 10.48
CA PHE A 143 14.93 -15.48 9.81
C PHE A 143 14.35 -14.46 10.77
N TRP A 144 15.12 -14.08 11.80
CA TRP A 144 14.74 -12.97 12.69
C TRP A 144 14.75 -11.62 11.98
N THR A 145 15.80 -11.37 11.18
CA THR A 145 16.00 -10.14 10.41
C THR A 145 15.81 -10.37 8.92
N GLN A 146 15.42 -9.33 8.18
CA GLN A 146 15.29 -9.42 6.72
C GLN A 146 16.64 -9.69 6.04
N SER A 147 17.73 -9.17 6.60
CA SER A 147 19.08 -9.39 6.07
C SER A 147 19.50 -10.86 6.13
N ALA A 148 19.17 -11.58 7.21
CA ALA A 148 19.45 -13.01 7.33
C ALA A 148 18.73 -13.82 6.22
N TYR A 149 17.46 -13.49 5.97
CA TYR A 149 16.69 -14.11 4.90
C TYR A 149 17.28 -13.80 3.51
N ASN A 150 17.60 -12.54 3.23
CA ASN A 150 18.19 -12.15 1.95
C ASN A 150 19.52 -12.89 1.68
N THR A 151 20.38 -13.01 2.69
CA THR A 151 21.63 -13.79 2.58
C THR A 151 21.32 -15.25 2.26
N TRP A 152 20.35 -15.86 2.94
CA TRP A 152 19.94 -17.23 2.68
C TRP A 152 19.36 -17.42 1.28
N THR A 153 18.55 -16.50 0.76
CA THR A 153 17.96 -16.61 -0.59
C THR A 153 19.01 -16.68 -1.71
N ASN A 154 20.24 -16.21 -1.47
CA ASN A 154 21.34 -16.30 -2.42
C ASN A 154 22.11 -17.64 -2.34
N SER A 155 21.80 -18.50 -1.36
CA SER A 155 22.47 -19.79 -1.17
C SER A 155 21.92 -20.87 -2.11
N ALA A 156 22.70 -21.93 -2.36
CA ALA A 156 22.24 -23.10 -3.12
C ALA A 156 21.08 -23.83 -2.42
N GLU A 157 21.06 -23.81 -1.08
CA GLU A 157 19.99 -24.40 -0.26
C GLU A 157 18.63 -23.79 -0.61
N ALA A 158 18.54 -22.45 -0.68
CA ALA A 158 17.30 -21.76 -1.02
C ALA A 158 16.77 -22.14 -2.40
N HIS A 159 17.65 -22.30 -3.39
CA HIS A 159 17.25 -22.66 -4.75
C HIS A 159 16.76 -24.11 -4.89
N SER A 160 17.09 -24.98 -3.92
CA SER A 160 16.60 -26.36 -3.88
C SER A 160 15.19 -26.48 -3.28
N ASP A 161 14.77 -25.50 -2.47
CA ASP A 161 13.44 -25.51 -1.85
C ASP A 161 12.38 -24.91 -2.78
N THR A 162 11.45 -25.74 -3.23
CA THR A 162 10.28 -25.30 -4.02
C THR A 162 9.44 -24.21 -3.31
N ARG A 163 9.54 -24.08 -1.99
CA ARG A 163 8.80 -23.12 -1.16
C ARG A 163 9.65 -21.93 -0.70
N TYR A 164 10.85 -21.73 -1.26
CA TYR A 164 11.79 -20.70 -0.83
C TYR A 164 11.17 -19.30 -0.70
N LYS A 165 10.20 -18.97 -1.56
CA LYS A 165 9.47 -17.68 -1.57
C LYS A 165 8.75 -17.36 -0.27
N PHE A 166 8.40 -18.36 0.54
CA PHE A 166 7.70 -18.19 1.80
C PHE A 166 8.42 -18.86 2.98
N ALA A 167 9.66 -19.31 2.79
CA ALA A 167 10.45 -19.98 3.82
C ALA A 167 10.72 -19.07 5.04
N PHE A 168 10.61 -17.75 4.88
CA PHE A 168 10.72 -16.79 5.98
C PHE A 168 9.56 -16.80 6.97
N ILE A 169 8.43 -17.44 6.64
CA ILE A 169 7.29 -17.58 7.54
C ILE A 169 7.53 -18.85 8.38
N GLU A 170 8.16 -18.65 9.52
CA GLU A 170 8.50 -19.69 10.50
C GLU A 170 7.58 -19.63 11.72
N ASP A 171 7.31 -20.79 12.33
CA ASP A 171 6.68 -20.91 13.64
C ASP A 171 7.67 -20.61 14.79
N GLU A 172 7.22 -20.73 16.05
CA GLU A 172 8.04 -20.48 17.24
C GLU A 172 9.26 -21.41 17.33
N GLU A 173 9.17 -22.58 16.71
CA GLU A 173 10.19 -23.61 16.66
C GLU A 173 11.16 -23.44 15.47
N GLY A 174 10.98 -22.43 14.62
CA GLY A 174 11.81 -22.21 13.44
C GLY A 174 11.49 -23.10 12.25
N ASN A 175 10.35 -23.80 12.26
CA ASN A 175 9.91 -24.60 11.13
C ASN A 175 9.11 -23.76 10.14
N ALA A 176 9.30 -24.03 8.85
CA ALA A 176 8.48 -23.42 7.82
C ALA A 176 7.00 -23.80 8.00
N VAL A 177 6.14 -22.79 8.02
CA VAL A 177 4.70 -22.95 8.20
C VAL A 177 4.08 -23.79 7.08
N THR A 178 3.08 -24.62 7.43
CA THR A 178 2.39 -25.49 6.46
C THR A 178 1.65 -24.68 5.39
N GLU A 179 1.43 -25.27 4.20
CA GLU A 179 0.70 -24.61 3.11
C GLU A 179 -0.74 -24.23 3.52
N GLY A 180 -1.38 -25.05 4.34
CA GLY A 180 -2.73 -24.78 4.87
C GLY A 180 -2.76 -23.51 5.73
N THR A 181 -1.80 -23.37 6.64
CA THR A 181 -1.66 -22.18 7.47
C THR A 181 -1.28 -20.96 6.64
N LEU A 182 -0.35 -21.09 5.69
CA LEU A 182 0.02 -19.99 4.78
C LEU A 182 -1.19 -19.51 3.95
N LYS A 183 -2.03 -20.43 3.49
CA LYS A 183 -3.30 -20.11 2.81
C LYS A 183 -4.26 -19.36 3.74
N ALA A 184 -4.34 -19.73 5.02
CA ALA A 184 -5.15 -19.03 6.01
C ALA A 184 -4.64 -17.60 6.29
N ILE A 185 -3.31 -17.41 6.38
CA ILE A 185 -2.69 -16.10 6.52
C ILE A 185 -3.05 -15.21 5.33
N ARG A 186 -2.79 -15.67 4.10
CA ARG A 186 -3.12 -14.90 2.88
C ARG A 186 -4.61 -14.58 2.80
N LYS A 187 -5.49 -15.53 3.15
CA LYS A 187 -6.95 -15.30 3.19
C LYS A 187 -7.30 -14.16 4.15
N THR A 188 -6.71 -14.15 5.33
CA THR A 188 -6.93 -13.11 6.35
C THR A 188 -6.47 -11.74 5.86
N ILE A 189 -5.23 -11.65 5.37
CA ILE A 189 -4.65 -10.41 4.83
C ILE A 189 -5.47 -9.85 3.66
N ARG A 190 -5.90 -10.71 2.73
CA ARG A 190 -6.75 -10.31 1.60
C ARG A 190 -8.13 -9.82 2.03
N GLY A 191 -8.66 -10.36 3.13
CA GLY A 191 -9.86 -9.83 3.79
C GLY A 191 -9.65 -8.40 4.27
N CYS A 192 -8.52 -8.11 4.94
CA CYS A 192 -8.18 -6.75 5.33
C CYS A 192 -8.07 -5.81 4.12
N TRP A 193 -7.44 -6.25 3.03
CA TRP A 193 -7.33 -5.42 1.82
C TRP A 193 -8.71 -5.08 1.24
N ALA A 194 -9.64 -6.03 1.25
CA ALA A 194 -11.02 -5.76 0.85
C ALA A 194 -11.66 -4.68 1.74
N GLU A 195 -11.46 -4.73 3.06
CA GLU A 195 -11.94 -3.68 3.97
C GLU A 195 -11.27 -2.33 3.72
N LEU A 196 -9.98 -2.31 3.40
CA LEU A 196 -9.27 -1.07 3.06
C LEU A 196 -9.85 -0.41 1.80
N VAL A 197 -10.28 -1.19 0.81
CA VAL A 197 -10.95 -0.66 -0.39
C VAL A 197 -12.30 -0.04 -0.02
N VAL A 198 -13.10 -0.71 0.81
CA VAL A 198 -14.38 -0.18 1.30
C VAL A 198 -14.19 1.15 2.05
N LYS A 199 -13.09 1.28 2.80
CA LYS A 199 -12.73 2.51 3.53
C LYS A 199 -12.08 3.59 2.66
N GLY A 200 -11.79 3.32 1.38
CA GLY A 200 -11.06 4.25 0.52
C GLY A 200 -9.59 4.45 0.93
N MET A 201 -9.01 3.47 1.62
CA MET A 201 -7.65 3.51 2.18
C MET A 201 -6.69 2.53 1.49
N ALA A 202 -7.17 1.77 0.50
CA ALA A 202 -6.34 0.80 -0.21
C ALA A 202 -5.22 1.51 -0.99
N PRO A 203 -3.95 1.16 -0.77
CA PRO A 203 -2.85 1.83 -1.45
C PRO A 203 -2.69 1.32 -2.88
N LYS A 204 -2.14 2.14 -3.78
CA LYS A 204 -1.85 1.71 -5.16
C LYS A 204 -0.81 0.58 -5.23
N SER A 205 0.15 0.59 -4.31
CA SER A 205 1.13 -0.48 -4.11
C SER A 205 1.39 -0.63 -2.61
N TRP A 206 1.73 -1.84 -2.15
CA TRP A 206 1.90 -2.08 -0.72
C TRP A 206 3.02 -1.22 -0.10
N GLY A 207 4.12 -0.99 -0.82
CA GLY A 207 5.19 -0.08 -0.37
C GLY A 207 4.76 1.38 -0.19
N LYS A 208 3.58 1.79 -0.71
CA LYS A 208 2.98 3.11 -0.52
C LYS A 208 1.80 3.11 0.48
N ALA A 209 1.63 2.02 1.24
CA ALA A 209 0.62 1.95 2.29
C ALA A 209 0.89 3.01 3.38
N ASN A 210 -0.16 3.74 3.76
CA ASN A 210 -0.07 4.65 4.90
C ASN A 210 -0.06 3.87 6.22
N ALA A 211 0.35 4.54 7.32
CA ALA A 211 0.48 3.89 8.62
C ALA A 211 -0.83 3.27 9.11
N SER A 212 -1.97 3.93 8.89
CA SER A 212 -3.28 3.42 9.32
C SER A 212 -3.71 2.17 8.54
N ALA A 213 -3.43 2.09 7.24
CA ALA A 213 -3.69 0.91 6.43
C ALA A 213 -2.80 -0.27 6.86
N LYS A 214 -1.53 -0.02 7.17
CA LYS A 214 -0.63 -1.03 7.73
C LYS A 214 -1.13 -1.53 9.08
N ASP A 215 -1.51 -0.62 9.99
CA ASP A 215 -2.00 -0.95 11.32
C ASP A 215 -3.22 -1.88 11.29
N VAL A 216 -4.19 -1.63 10.40
CA VAL A 216 -5.37 -2.52 10.22
C VAL A 216 -4.94 -3.93 9.82
N VAL A 217 -4.02 -4.05 8.85
CA VAL A 217 -3.53 -5.36 8.38
C VAL A 217 -2.73 -6.05 9.48
N TYR A 218 -1.83 -5.33 10.15
CA TYR A 218 -0.92 -5.88 11.15
C TYR A 218 -1.69 -6.35 12.38
N SER A 219 -2.56 -5.49 12.91
CA SER A 219 -3.38 -5.80 14.07
C SER A 219 -4.23 -7.06 13.84
N LEU A 220 -4.88 -7.21 12.67
CA LEU A 220 -5.69 -8.40 12.40
C LEU A 220 -4.83 -9.65 12.14
N ALA A 221 -3.76 -9.53 11.38
CA ALA A 221 -2.87 -10.64 11.09
C ALA A 221 -2.21 -11.17 12.36
N TYR A 222 -1.75 -10.30 13.24
CA TYR A 222 -1.11 -10.67 14.51
C TYR A 222 -2.07 -11.24 15.53
N LYS A 223 -3.29 -10.72 15.59
CA LYS A 223 -4.34 -11.31 16.40
C LYS A 223 -4.65 -12.75 15.98
N SER A 224 -4.57 -13.03 14.68
CA SER A 224 -4.88 -14.36 14.12
C SER A 224 -3.68 -15.31 14.10
N PHE A 225 -2.47 -14.77 13.92
CA PHE A 225 -1.22 -15.52 13.75
C PHE A 225 -0.08 -14.85 14.55
N PRO A 226 -0.01 -15.07 15.88
CA PRO A 226 0.97 -14.40 16.74
C PRO A 226 2.44 -14.66 16.39
N PHE A 227 2.78 -15.77 15.73
CA PHE A 227 4.17 -16.03 15.32
C PHE A 227 4.67 -15.08 14.22
N LEU A 228 3.79 -14.42 13.46
CA LEU A 228 4.19 -13.41 12.46
C LEU A 228 4.86 -12.19 13.11
N GLN A 229 4.57 -11.99 14.38
CA GLN A 229 5.16 -10.95 15.22
C GLN A 229 6.60 -11.28 15.64
N LEU A 230 7.10 -12.51 15.40
CA LEU A 230 8.46 -12.96 15.71
C LEU A 230 9.44 -12.58 14.60
N ALA A 231 9.59 -11.27 14.44
CA ALA A 231 10.45 -10.65 13.45
C ALA A 231 10.82 -9.23 13.89
N GLU A 232 11.97 -8.75 13.43
CA GLU A 232 12.36 -7.36 13.62
C GLU A 232 11.51 -6.41 12.75
N ASN A 233 11.00 -5.32 13.30
CA ASN A 233 10.32 -4.26 12.54
C ASN A 233 9.21 -4.74 11.58
N ASP A 234 8.48 -5.81 11.95
CA ASP A 234 7.36 -6.34 11.16
C ASP A 234 7.74 -6.73 9.70
N TRP A 235 9.03 -7.01 9.42
CA TRP A 235 9.51 -7.18 8.04
C TRP A 235 8.87 -8.37 7.32
N LYS A 236 8.51 -9.43 8.07
CA LYS A 236 7.86 -10.63 7.50
C LYS A 236 6.50 -10.29 6.91
N ILE A 237 5.66 -9.56 7.63
CA ILE A 237 4.32 -9.21 7.12
C ILE A 237 4.42 -8.19 5.98
N ASP A 238 5.37 -7.26 6.06
CA ASP A 238 5.62 -6.29 4.98
C ASP A 238 6.07 -6.98 3.69
N LEU A 239 6.98 -7.95 3.79
CA LEU A 239 7.44 -8.75 2.66
C LEU A 239 6.31 -9.62 2.09
N LEU A 240 5.54 -10.29 2.95
CA LEU A 240 4.40 -11.13 2.54
C LEU A 240 3.37 -10.31 1.75
N CYS A 241 3.03 -9.11 2.24
CA CYS A 241 2.12 -8.23 1.54
C CYS A 241 2.71 -7.72 0.23
N SER A 242 4.00 -7.36 0.21
CA SER A 242 4.68 -6.92 -1.03
C SER A 242 4.67 -7.99 -2.13
N LEU A 243 4.75 -9.28 -1.76
CA LEU A 243 4.70 -10.40 -2.69
C LEU A 243 3.28 -10.69 -3.21
N ASP A 244 2.27 -10.67 -2.33
CA ASP A 244 0.92 -11.15 -2.67
C ASP A 244 -0.01 -10.02 -3.15
N TYR A 245 0.21 -8.77 -2.71
CA TYR A 245 -0.64 -7.63 -3.00
C TYR A 245 -0.77 -7.32 -4.51
N PRO A 246 0.31 -7.28 -5.32
CA PRO A 246 0.19 -6.94 -6.74
C PRO A 246 -0.69 -7.93 -7.51
N GLY A 247 -0.62 -9.22 -7.16
CA GLY A 247 -1.46 -10.25 -7.75
C GLY A 247 -2.93 -10.12 -7.34
N TRP A 248 -3.18 -9.73 -6.09
CA TRP A 248 -4.54 -9.46 -5.61
C TRP A 248 -5.14 -8.22 -6.27
N VAL A 249 -4.43 -7.08 -6.30
CA VAL A 249 -4.89 -5.83 -6.91
C VAL A 249 -5.30 -6.05 -8.36
N ARG A 250 -4.43 -6.70 -9.16
CA ARG A 250 -4.70 -6.97 -10.59
C ARG A 250 -6.00 -7.74 -10.83
N ASN A 251 -6.39 -8.59 -9.90
CA ASN A 251 -7.57 -9.44 -10.04
C ASN A 251 -8.85 -8.81 -9.47
N ASN A 252 -8.72 -7.82 -8.59
CA ASN A 252 -9.84 -7.31 -7.80
C ASN A 252 -10.12 -5.82 -8.00
N LEU A 253 -9.12 -5.03 -8.43
CA LEU A 253 -9.24 -3.57 -8.56
C LEU A 253 -9.00 -3.10 -10.00
N ASP A 254 -9.72 -2.05 -10.38
CA ASP A 254 -9.47 -1.30 -11.61
C ASP A 254 -8.31 -0.31 -11.45
N ASP A 255 -7.91 0.36 -12.53
CA ASP A 255 -6.83 1.37 -12.50
C ASP A 255 -7.11 2.56 -11.57
N LYS A 256 -8.38 2.74 -11.18
CA LYS A 256 -8.86 3.79 -10.27
C LYS A 256 -8.94 3.32 -8.82
N GLY A 257 -8.61 2.06 -8.53
CA GLY A 257 -8.68 1.47 -7.19
C GLY A 257 -10.08 1.07 -6.74
N ASN A 258 -11.07 1.05 -7.64
CA ASN A 258 -12.40 0.55 -7.34
C ASN A 258 -12.48 -0.95 -7.58
N TRP A 259 -13.44 -1.62 -6.94
CA TRP A 259 -13.77 -3.01 -7.24
C TRP A 259 -14.02 -3.18 -8.74
N VAL A 260 -13.29 -4.11 -9.36
CA VAL A 260 -13.65 -4.60 -10.70
C VAL A 260 -15.02 -5.23 -10.53
N ALA A 261 -16.05 -4.57 -11.07
CA ALA A 261 -17.42 -5.04 -11.04
C ALA A 261 -17.38 -6.51 -11.45
N SER A 262 -17.67 -7.39 -10.47
CA SER A 262 -17.42 -8.83 -10.54
C SER A 262 -17.76 -9.27 -11.94
N ARG A 263 -16.76 -9.81 -12.68
CA ARG A 263 -17.00 -10.45 -13.98
C ARG A 263 -18.25 -11.28 -13.77
N ARG A 264 -19.39 -10.82 -14.31
CA ARG A 264 -20.67 -11.50 -14.11
C ARG A 264 -20.37 -12.90 -14.56
N VAL A 265 -20.23 -13.82 -13.59
CA VAL A 265 -20.05 -15.23 -13.90
C VAL A 265 -21.30 -15.51 -14.69
N LYS A 266 -21.10 -15.71 -16.00
CA LYS A 266 -22.17 -15.87 -16.96
C LYS A 266 -22.94 -17.06 -16.42
N GLN A 267 -24.04 -16.76 -15.75
CA GLN A 267 -24.94 -17.76 -15.22
C GLN A 267 -25.41 -18.46 -16.48
N GLU A 268 -24.93 -19.68 -16.71
CA GLU A 268 -25.44 -20.49 -17.80
C GLU A 268 -26.92 -20.67 -17.48
N ASP A 269 -27.77 -20.00 -18.26
CA ASP A 269 -29.21 -20.14 -18.16
C ASP A 269 -29.53 -21.64 -18.27
N GLU A 270 -29.90 -22.25 -17.15
CA GLU A 270 -30.60 -23.53 -17.15
C GLU A 270 -31.95 -23.31 -17.84
N ALA A 271 -31.94 -23.43 -19.17
CA ALA A 271 -33.14 -23.64 -19.94
C ALA A 271 -33.72 -25.00 -19.52
N ALA A 272 -34.89 -24.91 -18.89
CA ALA A 272 -35.68 -26.02 -18.40
C ALA A 272 -35.79 -27.17 -19.41
N ALA A 273 -35.64 -28.38 -18.88
CA ALA A 273 -35.90 -29.64 -19.56
C ALA A 273 -37.35 -29.73 -20.03
N GLY A 274 -37.53 -29.84 -21.35
CA GLY A 274 -38.60 -30.62 -21.95
C GLY A 274 -38.06 -32.01 -22.24
N ASP A 275 -38.74 -33.01 -21.67
CA ASP A 275 -38.46 -34.44 -21.67
C ASP A 275 -38.52 -35.05 -23.09
N GLU A 276 -37.46 -35.75 -23.53
CA GLU A 276 -37.45 -36.78 -24.60
C GLU A 276 -36.09 -37.52 -24.58
N PRO A 277 -36.05 -38.86 -24.38
CA PRO A 277 -34.81 -39.61 -24.26
C PRO A 277 -34.30 -40.11 -25.62
N ALA A 278 -33.54 -39.27 -26.32
CA ALA A 278 -32.78 -39.70 -27.50
C ALA A 278 -31.27 -39.76 -27.22
N VAL A 279 -30.75 -40.98 -27.21
CA VAL A 279 -29.34 -41.36 -27.20
C VAL A 279 -28.51 -40.43 -28.11
N SER A 280 -27.67 -39.57 -27.53
CA SER A 280 -26.69 -38.80 -28.32
C SER A 280 -25.31 -38.79 -27.65
N VAL A 281 -24.51 -39.77 -28.07
CA VAL A 281 -23.08 -39.71 -28.40
C VAL A 281 -22.28 -38.60 -27.71
N SER A 282 -21.44 -39.02 -26.77
CA SER A 282 -20.33 -38.29 -26.19
C SER A 282 -19.54 -37.53 -27.28
N LYS A 283 -19.75 -36.21 -27.37
CA LYS A 283 -18.94 -35.30 -28.17
C LYS A 283 -17.55 -35.20 -27.57
N LYS A 284 -16.72 -36.17 -27.97
CA LYS A 284 -15.25 -36.14 -27.92
C LYS A 284 -14.82 -34.76 -28.40
N ARG A 285 -14.27 -33.95 -27.48
CA ARG A 285 -13.62 -32.68 -27.82
C ARG A 285 -12.54 -33.01 -28.84
N LYS A 286 -12.83 -32.76 -30.12
CA LYS A 286 -11.83 -32.72 -31.18
C LYS A 286 -10.83 -31.67 -30.76
N ALA A 287 -9.66 -32.11 -30.31
CA ALA A 287 -8.47 -31.29 -30.33
C ALA A 287 -8.38 -30.71 -31.75
N LYS A 288 -8.47 -29.38 -31.86
CA LYS A 288 -7.98 -28.69 -33.05
C LYS A 288 -6.49 -28.99 -33.08
N LEU A 289 -6.14 -30.03 -33.84
CA LEU A 289 -4.82 -30.20 -34.42
C LEU A 289 -4.60 -28.96 -35.27
N VAL A 290 -4.03 -27.94 -34.65
CA VAL A 290 -3.40 -26.83 -35.36
C VAL A 290 -2.27 -27.49 -36.14
N LYS A 291 -2.53 -27.77 -37.42
CA LYS A 291 -1.50 -28.01 -38.41
C LYS A 291 -0.63 -26.76 -38.40
N SER A 292 0.46 -26.80 -37.64
CA SER A 292 1.58 -25.90 -37.82
C SER A 292 2.15 -26.22 -39.19
N GLU A 293 1.84 -25.34 -40.14
CA GLU A 293 2.59 -25.22 -41.38
C GLU A 293 4.06 -24.95 -41.01
N PRO A 294 5.03 -25.76 -41.49
CA PRO A 294 6.44 -25.51 -41.23
C PRO A 294 6.85 -24.32 -42.08
N SER A 295 6.81 -23.11 -41.51
CA SER A 295 7.50 -21.97 -42.11
C SER A 295 9.00 -22.23 -42.00
N GLU A 296 9.60 -22.67 -43.11
CA GLU A 296 11.03 -22.76 -43.32
C GLU A 296 11.68 -21.37 -43.13
N LYS A 297 12.09 -21.07 -41.89
CA LYS A 297 13.02 -19.98 -41.63
C LYS A 297 14.40 -20.45 -42.10
N LYS A 298 14.75 -20.03 -43.32
CA LYS A 298 16.13 -19.94 -43.82
C LYS A 298 17.05 -19.41 -42.70
N PHE A 299 17.85 -20.31 -42.13
CA PHE A 299 19.01 -19.96 -41.34
C PHE A 299 20.05 -19.40 -42.31
N LYS A 300 20.10 -18.08 -42.45
CA LYS A 300 21.19 -17.41 -43.14
C LYS A 300 22.39 -17.39 -42.20
N GLY A 301 23.40 -18.17 -42.56
CA GLY A 301 24.66 -18.28 -41.85
C GLY A 301 25.29 -16.93 -41.57
N GLY A 302 25.80 -16.79 -40.36
CA GLY A 302 26.69 -15.73 -39.91
C GLY A 302 27.69 -16.38 -38.96
N ASP A 303 28.96 -16.22 -39.29
CA ASP A 303 30.12 -16.94 -38.78
C ASP A 303 30.21 -17.01 -37.25
N THR A 304 30.55 -18.21 -36.77
CA THR A 304 31.04 -18.44 -35.41
C THR A 304 32.56 -18.27 -35.41
N PRO A 305 33.14 -17.30 -34.70
CA PRO A 305 34.56 -17.32 -34.38
C PRO A 305 34.79 -18.42 -33.33
N GLN A 306 35.58 -19.42 -33.70
CA GLN A 306 36.13 -20.41 -32.78
C GLN A 306 36.79 -19.70 -31.59
N ARG A 307 36.19 -19.82 -30.41
CA ARG A 307 36.87 -19.55 -29.15
C ARG A 307 37.40 -20.87 -28.61
N ILE A 308 38.67 -21.11 -28.91
CA ILE A 308 39.50 -22.18 -28.34
C ILE A 308 39.40 -22.09 -26.81
N SER A 309 38.84 -23.12 -26.19
CA SER A 309 38.94 -23.32 -24.74
C SER A 309 40.15 -24.21 -24.47
N PRO A 310 41.03 -23.87 -23.51
CA PRO A 310 42.13 -24.73 -23.10
C PRO A 310 41.64 -25.94 -22.30
N PRO A 311 42.42 -27.04 -22.25
CA PRO A 311 42.06 -28.23 -21.51
C PRO A 311 42.04 -27.95 -20.00
N ILE A 312 40.92 -28.28 -19.36
CA ILE A 312 40.77 -28.27 -17.91
C ILE A 312 41.58 -29.47 -17.38
N SER A 313 42.73 -29.18 -16.78
CA SER A 313 43.46 -30.14 -15.95
C SER A 313 42.61 -30.51 -14.74
N LEU A 314 42.31 -31.81 -14.60
CA LEU A 314 41.87 -32.41 -13.34
C LEU A 314 42.96 -32.15 -12.30
N SER A 315 42.70 -31.24 -11.37
CA SER A 315 43.52 -31.05 -10.18
C SER A 315 42.95 -31.91 -9.05
N THR A 316 43.80 -32.81 -8.59
CA THR A 316 43.67 -33.74 -7.47
C THR A 316 43.15 -33.06 -6.19
N PRO A 317 42.26 -33.70 -5.41
CA PRO A 317 41.90 -33.23 -4.07
C PRO A 317 43.11 -33.28 -3.12
N PRO A 318 43.32 -32.28 -2.26
CA PRO A 318 44.33 -32.36 -1.21
C PRO A 318 43.92 -33.41 -0.16
N GLU A 319 44.87 -34.31 0.07
CA GLU A 319 44.91 -35.32 1.12
C GLU A 319 44.73 -34.66 2.50
N ILE A 320 43.67 -35.06 3.21
CA ILE A 320 43.37 -34.64 4.57
C ILE A 320 44.33 -35.40 5.50
N PRO A 321 45.14 -34.72 6.33
CA PRO A 321 45.91 -35.39 7.37
C PRO A 321 44.96 -36.06 8.35
N GLN A 322 45.11 -37.37 8.53
CA GLN A 322 44.49 -38.11 9.62
C GLN A 322 45.07 -37.57 10.92
N GLU A 323 44.25 -36.87 11.71
CA GLU A 323 44.60 -36.58 13.10
C GLU A 323 44.39 -37.85 13.93
N ASP A 324 45.51 -38.25 14.50
CA ASP A 324 45.73 -39.39 15.36
C ASP A 324 44.92 -39.27 16.66
N GLY A 325 44.42 -40.41 17.13
CA GLY A 325 43.54 -40.49 18.27
C GLY A 325 44.25 -40.11 19.57
N THR A 326 43.60 -39.29 20.39
CA THR A 326 43.90 -39.21 21.83
C THR A 326 42.67 -39.64 22.63
N PRO A 327 42.72 -40.77 23.37
CA PRO A 327 41.64 -41.16 24.27
C PRO A 327 41.64 -40.26 25.51
N VAL A 328 40.52 -39.56 25.75
CA VAL A 328 40.29 -38.85 27.00
C VAL A 328 39.88 -39.87 28.07
N SER A 329 40.77 -40.04 29.03
CA SER A 329 40.57 -40.81 30.24
C SER A 329 39.46 -40.23 31.12
N VAL A 330 38.71 -41.18 31.65
CA VAL A 330 37.75 -41.12 32.75
C VAL A 330 38.30 -40.40 33.99
N SER A 331 37.48 -39.54 34.61
CA SER A 331 37.49 -39.35 36.05
C SER A 331 36.07 -39.11 36.57
N GLU A 332 35.45 -40.21 37.02
CA GLU A 332 34.41 -40.16 38.05
C GLU A 332 35.03 -39.60 39.34
N SER A 333 34.30 -38.73 40.03
CA SER A 333 34.59 -38.38 41.43
C SER A 333 33.27 -38.31 42.18
N CYS A 334 33.29 -38.97 43.34
CA CYS A 334 32.23 -39.19 44.31
C CYS A 334 31.55 -37.94 44.83
#